data_AF-A0A7W6CJT8-F1
#
_entry.id   AF-A0A7W6CJT8-F1
#
_cell.length_a   1.000
_cell.length_b   1.000
_cell.length_c   1.000
_cell.angle_alpha   90.00
_cell.angle_beta   90.00
_cell.angle_gamma   90.00
#
_symmetry.space_group_name_H-M   'P 1'
#
loop_
_entity.id
_entity.type
_entity.pdbx_description
1 polymer ?
#
loop_
_entity_poly.entity_id
_entity_poly.type
_entity_poly.pdbx_seq_one_letter_code
_entity_poly.pdbx_strand_id
1 'polypeptide(L)'
;MDTLAILALATQCVTAAPAPIVAAVAMAETSGSTYSVTVDGKRSDHAEQNEAVQSVALALVEGATVKVGLAGVPVKSFDSLKVSYTEGFSSCFNLEVAGDELRKRWESFGGQEDHWRLAALDYGTGEPGVDSDYSKRFDAALAEINELSHRLGKRQGQASKVVAAGPASSSDEEAPNSPPAQQAAVPENKWDVFNNQRSQSLLIFSR
;
A
#
# COMPACT_ATOMS: atom_id res chain seq x y z
N MET A 1 -0.26 -10.84 5.53
CA MET A 1 0.55 -10.10 4.53
C MET A 1 1.75 -9.52 5.24
N ASP A 2 2.90 -9.41 4.57
CA ASP A 2 4.08 -8.75 5.13
C ASP A 2 3.98 -7.21 5.02
N THR A 3 4.88 -6.52 5.73
CA THR A 3 4.94 -5.05 5.81
C THR A 3 5.07 -4.38 4.44
N LEU A 4 5.87 -4.95 3.53
CA LEU A 4 6.10 -4.38 2.20
C LEU A 4 4.87 -4.51 1.31
N ALA A 5 4.21 -5.67 1.34
CA ALA A 5 2.97 -5.91 0.62
C ALA A 5 1.86 -4.96 1.07
N ILE A 6 1.74 -4.73 2.38
CA ILE A 6 0.75 -3.79 2.93
C ILE A 6 1.10 -2.35 2.55
N LEU A 7 2.37 -1.96 2.58
CA LEU A 7 2.79 -0.63 2.13
C LEU A 7 2.44 -0.39 0.65
N ALA A 8 2.71 -1.37 -0.21
CA ALA A 8 2.36 -1.30 -1.63
C ALA A 8 0.84 -1.18 -1.83
N LEU A 9 0.07 -1.97 -1.07
CA LEU A 9 -1.39 -1.91 -1.11
C LEU A 9 -1.91 -0.55 -0.61
N ALA A 10 -1.40 -0.05 0.51
CA ALA A 10 -1.76 1.26 1.05
C ALA A 10 -1.45 2.38 0.04
N THR A 11 -0.31 2.30 -0.66
CA THR A 11 0.07 3.26 -1.70
C THR A 11 -0.92 3.27 -2.88
N GLN A 12 -1.55 2.13 -3.16
CA GLN A 12 -2.51 1.99 -4.26
C GLN A 12 -3.93 2.39 -3.87
N CYS A 13 -4.38 2.04 -2.66
CA CYS A 13 -5.79 2.18 -2.28
C CYS A 13 -6.08 3.44 -1.45
N VAL A 14 -5.08 4.03 -0.79
CA VAL A 14 -5.30 5.12 0.18
C VAL A 14 -4.92 6.46 -0.41
N THR A 15 -5.85 7.42 -0.34
CA THR A 15 -5.61 8.82 -0.73
C THR A 15 -5.76 9.80 0.44
N ALA A 16 -6.58 9.47 1.43
CA ALA A 16 -6.89 10.35 2.55
C ALA A 16 -5.78 10.46 3.59
N ALA A 17 -4.89 9.48 3.74
CA ALA A 17 -3.79 9.54 4.72
C ALA A 17 -2.48 9.04 4.10
N PRO A 18 -1.30 9.40 4.65
CA PRO A 18 -0.02 8.92 4.16
C PRO A 18 0.04 7.38 4.21
N ALA A 19 0.35 6.75 3.08
CA ALA A 19 0.41 5.29 2.96
C ALA A 19 1.31 4.61 4.03
N PRO A 20 2.49 5.16 4.41
CA PRO A 20 3.29 4.61 5.50
C PRO A 20 2.56 4.54 6.85
N ILE A 21 1.74 5.56 7.15
CA ILE A 21 0.97 5.62 8.40
C ILE A 21 -0.12 4.56 8.39
N VAL A 22 -0.88 4.44 7.30
CA VAL A 22 -1.94 3.44 7.18
C VAL A 22 -1.37 2.01 7.20
N ALA A 23 -0.24 1.78 6.55
CA ALA A 23 0.44 0.49 6.59
C ALA A 23 0.95 0.14 7.99
N ALA A 24 1.51 1.10 8.73
CA ALA A 24 1.90 0.91 10.12
C ALA A 24 0.70 0.60 11.03
N VAL A 25 -0.44 1.27 10.83
CA VAL A 25 -1.70 0.96 11.53
C VAL A 25 -2.16 -0.46 11.25
N ALA A 26 -2.18 -0.90 9.98
CA ALA A 26 -2.56 -2.27 9.62
C ALA A 26 -1.67 -3.33 10.28
N MET A 27 -0.35 -3.08 10.33
CA MET A 27 0.58 -3.96 11.04
C MET A 27 0.35 -3.96 12.55
N ALA A 28 0.08 -2.80 13.14
CA ALA A 28 -0.19 -2.65 14.57
C ALA A 28 -1.53 -3.28 14.98
N GLU A 29 -2.58 -3.18 14.16
CA GLU A 29 -3.89 -3.74 14.44
C GLU A 29 -3.87 -5.28 14.28
N THR A 30 -3.50 -5.76 13.09
CA THR A 30 -3.76 -7.14 12.69
C THR A 30 -2.53 -7.93 12.28
N SER A 31 -1.34 -7.33 12.31
CA SER A 31 -0.12 -7.96 11.82
C SER A 31 -0.26 -8.47 10.37
N GLY A 32 -1.08 -7.77 9.58
CA GLY A 32 -1.32 -8.08 8.18
C GLY A 32 -2.40 -9.13 7.89
N SER A 33 -3.29 -9.41 8.84
CA SER A 33 -4.39 -10.37 8.69
C SER A 33 -5.62 -9.71 8.08
N THR A 34 -6.02 -10.14 6.88
CA THR A 34 -7.20 -9.60 6.18
C THR A 34 -8.52 -10.03 6.82
N TYR A 35 -8.58 -11.23 7.41
CA TYR A 35 -9.79 -11.77 8.05
C TYR A 35 -9.68 -11.70 9.58
N SER A 36 -9.07 -10.62 10.07
CA SER A 36 -8.99 -10.33 11.49
C SER A 36 -10.32 -9.76 11.99
N VAL A 37 -10.74 -10.21 13.17
CA VAL A 37 -11.88 -9.69 13.92
C VAL A 37 -11.41 -9.40 15.33
N THR A 38 -11.66 -8.19 15.82
CA THR A 38 -11.38 -7.82 17.21
C THR A 38 -12.68 -7.50 17.91
N VAL A 39 -12.99 -8.25 18.97
CA VAL A 39 -14.20 -8.11 19.79
C VAL A 39 -13.79 -7.67 21.18
N ASP A 40 -14.25 -6.49 21.61
CA ASP A 40 -13.90 -5.90 22.92
C ASP A 40 -12.40 -5.94 23.24
N GLY A 41 -11.58 -5.59 22.24
CA GLY A 41 -10.13 -5.57 22.32
C GLY A 41 -9.42 -6.93 22.17
N LYS A 42 -10.16 -8.03 22.02
CA LYS A 42 -9.60 -9.37 21.79
C LYS A 42 -9.61 -9.72 20.31
N ARG A 43 -8.42 -9.85 19.72
CA ARG A 43 -8.24 -10.20 18.31
C ARG A 43 -8.29 -11.71 18.08
N SER A 44 -9.01 -12.11 17.03
CA SER A 44 -8.97 -13.45 16.43
C SER A 44 -8.75 -13.34 14.92
N ASP A 45 -7.89 -14.20 14.38
CA ASP A 45 -7.64 -14.29 12.94
C ASP A 45 -8.29 -15.55 12.39
N HIS A 46 -8.99 -15.41 11.27
CA HIS A 46 -9.71 -16.50 10.62
C HIS A 46 -9.03 -16.90 9.31
N ALA A 47 -9.17 -18.17 8.94
CA ALA A 47 -8.63 -18.67 7.67
C ALA A 47 -9.51 -18.24 6.48
N GLU A 48 -10.82 -18.17 6.72
CA GLU A 48 -11.81 -17.89 5.69
C GLU A 48 -12.70 -16.68 6.06
N GLN A 49 -13.18 -15.97 5.04
CA GLN A 49 -14.02 -14.79 5.22
C GLN A 49 -15.38 -15.12 5.86
N ASN A 50 -15.98 -16.26 5.52
CA ASN A 50 -17.25 -16.74 6.10
C ASN A 50 -17.18 -16.89 7.63
N GLU A 51 -16.08 -17.45 8.16
CA GLU A 51 -15.84 -17.62 9.60
C GLU A 51 -15.72 -16.27 10.30
N ALA A 52 -14.97 -15.33 9.70
CA ALA A 52 -14.85 -13.98 10.21
C ALA A 52 -16.21 -13.25 10.23
N VAL A 53 -17.01 -13.39 9.17
CA VAL A 53 -18.37 -12.81 9.09
C VAL A 53 -19.28 -13.41 10.16
N GLN A 54 -19.24 -14.72 10.39
CA GLN A 54 -20.02 -15.37 11.44
C GLN A 54 -19.61 -14.90 12.83
N SER A 55 -18.30 -14.77 13.09
CA SER A 55 -17.76 -14.23 14.35
C SER A 55 -18.27 -12.82 14.62
N VAL A 56 -18.24 -11.94 13.62
CA VAL A 56 -18.78 -10.58 13.70
C VAL A 56 -20.28 -10.60 14.00
N ALA A 57 -21.06 -11.40 13.27
CA ALA A 57 -22.51 -11.45 13.46
C ALA A 57 -22.90 -11.87 14.88
N LEU A 58 -22.20 -12.86 15.46
CA LEU A 58 -22.42 -13.30 16.83
C LEU A 58 -22.08 -12.19 17.84
N ALA A 59 -20.91 -11.55 17.68
CA ALA A 59 -20.48 -10.47 18.56
C ALA A 59 -21.42 -9.26 18.52
N LEU A 60 -21.97 -8.92 17.36
CA LEU A 60 -22.92 -7.80 17.22
C LEU A 60 -24.26 -8.09 17.91
N VAL A 61 -24.75 -9.34 17.87
CA VAL A 61 -25.97 -9.74 18.60
C VAL A 61 -25.78 -9.60 20.11
N GLU A 62 -24.57 -9.84 20.60
CA GLU A 62 -24.20 -9.68 22.01
C GLU A 62 -23.95 -8.21 22.40
N GLY A 63 -24.01 -7.27 21.45
CA GLY A 63 -23.79 -5.85 21.68
C GLY A 63 -22.32 -5.46 21.88
N ALA A 64 -21.38 -6.32 21.49
CA ALA A 64 -19.95 -6.09 21.64
C ALA A 64 -19.42 -5.02 20.67
N THR A 65 -18.27 -4.43 21.01
CA THR A 65 -17.54 -3.55 20.10
C THR A 65 -16.69 -4.37 19.14
N VAL A 66 -16.87 -4.16 17.84
CA VAL A 66 -16.22 -4.98 16.81
C VAL A 66 -15.40 -4.13 15.85
N LYS A 67 -14.15 -4.54 15.60
CA LYS A 67 -13.27 -4.06 14.52
C LYS A 67 -12.99 -5.21 13.55
N VAL A 68 -12.92 -4.92 12.25
CA VAL A 68 -12.74 -5.92 11.19
C VAL A 68 -11.66 -5.54 10.19
N GLY A 69 -11.09 -6.56 9.56
CA GLY A 69 -10.24 -6.41 8.40
C GLY A 69 -8.84 -5.93 8.71
N LEU A 70 -8.05 -5.74 7.65
CA LEU A 70 -6.61 -5.53 7.68
C LEU A 70 -6.12 -4.40 8.62
N ALA A 71 -6.85 -3.29 8.70
CA ALA A 71 -6.56 -2.14 9.53
C ALA A 71 -7.47 -2.02 10.75
N GLY A 72 -8.20 -3.08 11.14
CA GLY A 72 -9.02 -3.07 12.35
C GLY A 72 -10.06 -1.96 12.34
N VAL A 73 -10.81 -1.82 11.24
CA VAL A 73 -11.81 -0.75 11.10
C VAL A 73 -13.04 -1.08 11.95
N PRO A 74 -13.51 -0.17 12.81
CA PRO A 74 -14.72 -0.38 13.61
C PRO A 74 -15.95 -0.66 12.71
N VAL A 75 -16.80 -1.62 13.08
CA VAL A 75 -18.03 -1.93 12.34
C VAL A 75 -18.91 -0.68 12.14
N LYS A 76 -19.00 0.17 13.17
CA LYS A 76 -19.72 1.45 13.13
C LYS A 76 -19.28 2.40 12.00
N SER A 77 -18.04 2.29 11.53
CA SER A 77 -17.56 3.11 10.41
C SER A 77 -18.26 2.73 9.11
N PHE A 78 -18.54 1.43 8.88
CA PHE A 78 -19.29 0.96 7.71
C PHE A 78 -20.76 1.35 7.78
N ASP A 79 -21.37 1.35 8.97
CA ASP A 79 -22.74 1.84 9.16
C ASP A 79 -22.87 3.31 8.75
N SER A 80 -21.88 4.14 9.11
CA SER A 80 -21.86 5.56 8.73
C SER A 80 -21.77 5.77 7.21
N LEU A 81 -21.15 4.83 6.50
CA LEU A 81 -21.02 4.80 5.04
C LEU A 81 -22.22 4.12 4.36
N LYS A 82 -23.17 3.56 5.12
CA LYS A 82 -24.32 2.79 4.63
C LYS A 82 -23.91 1.59 3.75
N VAL A 83 -22.80 0.95 4.10
CA VAL A 83 -22.30 -0.27 3.45
C VAL A 83 -22.23 -1.41 4.46
N SER A 84 -22.23 -2.64 3.97
CA SER A 84 -22.10 -3.82 4.84
C SER A 84 -20.69 -3.91 5.43
N TYR A 85 -20.58 -4.30 6.70
CA TYR A 85 -19.28 -4.58 7.33
C TYR A 85 -18.50 -5.71 6.63
N THR A 86 -19.19 -6.56 5.84
CA THR A 86 -18.56 -7.61 5.05
C THR A 86 -17.59 -7.05 4.02
N GLU A 87 -17.84 -5.85 3.52
CA GLU A 87 -16.92 -5.12 2.64
C GLU A 87 -15.61 -4.77 3.34
N GLY A 88 -15.63 -4.67 4.68
CA GLY A 88 -14.44 -4.46 5.50
C GLY A 88 -13.39 -5.58 5.41
N PHE A 89 -13.71 -6.74 4.84
CA PHE A 89 -12.73 -7.79 4.55
C PHE A 89 -12.05 -7.63 3.19
N SER A 90 -12.51 -6.69 2.34
CA SER A 90 -11.76 -6.27 1.15
C SER A 90 -10.56 -5.42 1.60
N SER A 91 -9.35 -5.87 1.26
CA SER A 91 -8.13 -5.23 1.80
C SER A 91 -8.00 -3.77 1.36
N CYS A 92 -8.24 -3.42 0.09
CA CYS A 92 -8.21 -2.02 -0.35
C CYS A 92 -9.27 -1.17 0.36
N PHE A 93 -10.52 -1.63 0.37
CA PHE A 93 -11.63 -0.87 0.94
C PHE A 93 -11.43 -0.64 2.44
N ASN A 94 -10.93 -1.66 3.15
CA ASN A 94 -10.60 -1.53 4.56
C ASN A 94 -9.50 -0.49 4.83
N LEU A 95 -8.43 -0.49 4.02
CA LEU A 95 -7.37 0.51 4.13
C LEU A 95 -7.86 1.93 3.78
N GLU A 96 -8.74 2.07 2.79
CA GLU A 96 -9.34 3.34 2.41
C GLU A 96 -10.17 3.93 3.57
N VAL A 97 -11.07 3.13 4.14
CA VAL A 97 -11.88 3.57 5.31
C VAL A 97 -10.98 3.90 6.51
N ALA A 98 -9.94 3.12 6.76
CA ALA A 98 -8.96 3.44 7.81
C ALA A 98 -8.24 4.78 7.54
N GLY A 99 -7.88 5.04 6.28
CA GLY A 99 -7.28 6.30 5.86
C GLY A 99 -8.19 7.50 6.10
N ASP A 100 -9.48 7.38 5.80
CA ASP A 100 -10.48 8.42 6.07
C ASP A 100 -10.65 8.67 7.58
N GLU A 101 -10.73 7.60 8.36
CA GLU A 101 -10.82 7.67 9.81
C GLU A 101 -9.59 8.32 10.46
N LEU A 102 -8.40 8.05 9.92
CA LEU A 102 -7.15 8.69 10.33
C LEU A 102 -7.12 10.18 9.94
N ARG A 103 -7.59 10.53 8.73
CA ARG A 103 -7.67 11.93 8.28
C ARG A 103 -8.52 12.76 9.22
N LYS A 104 -9.72 12.27 9.58
CA LYS A 104 -10.63 12.97 10.51
C LYS A 104 -9.97 13.24 11.86
N ARG A 105 -9.23 12.25 12.39
CA ARG A 105 -8.51 12.38 13.67
C ARG A 105 -7.36 13.37 13.56
N TRP A 106 -6.55 13.26 12.51
CA TRP A 106 -5.46 14.19 12.22
C TRP A 106 -5.95 15.64 12.13
N GLU A 107 -7.10 15.88 11.49
CA GLU A 107 -7.76 17.19 11.45
C GLU A 107 -8.19 17.64 12.84
N SER A 108 -8.74 16.75 13.67
CA SER A 108 -9.16 17.07 15.04
C SER A 108 -7.99 17.46 15.95
N PHE A 109 -6.78 16.98 15.66
CA PHE A 109 -5.55 17.38 16.34
C PHE A 109 -4.93 18.67 15.77
N GLY A 110 -5.47 19.24 14.69
CA GLY A 110 -5.01 20.50 14.11
C GLY A 110 -4.23 20.37 12.80
N GLY A 111 -4.15 19.17 12.22
CA GLY A 111 -3.71 19.00 10.83
C GLY A 111 -2.23 19.29 10.55
N GLN A 112 -1.34 19.04 11.50
CA GLN A 112 0.11 19.17 11.30
C GLN A 112 0.75 17.80 11.01
N GLU A 113 1.87 17.78 10.29
CA GLU A 113 2.50 16.52 9.83
C GLU A 113 2.82 15.56 10.97
N ASP A 114 3.26 16.07 12.11
CA ASP A 114 3.55 15.34 13.34
C ASP A 114 2.30 14.79 14.05
N HIS A 115 1.11 15.30 13.73
CA HIS A 115 -0.15 14.81 14.31
C HIS A 115 -0.62 13.47 13.73
N TRP A 116 -0.02 12.96 12.65
CA TRP A 116 -0.39 11.64 12.12
C TRP A 116 -0.12 10.51 13.12
N ARG A 117 0.93 10.64 13.93
CA ARG A 117 1.20 9.68 15.00
C ARG A 117 0.11 9.75 16.07
N LEU A 118 -0.33 10.93 16.48
CA LEU A 118 -1.43 11.09 17.45
C LEU A 118 -2.73 10.50 16.90
N ALA A 119 -3.03 10.75 15.62
CA ALA A 119 -4.18 10.16 14.94
C ALA A 119 -4.15 8.63 14.93
N ALA A 120 -2.98 8.03 14.66
CA ALA A 120 -2.81 6.58 14.69
C ALA A 120 -2.98 5.99 16.11
N LEU A 121 -2.43 6.65 17.14
CA LEU A 121 -2.59 6.20 18.52
C LEU A 121 -4.05 6.30 19.00
N ASP A 122 -4.74 7.40 18.68
CA ASP A 122 -6.16 7.55 18.96
C ASP A 122 -7.00 6.50 18.21
N TYR A 123 -6.67 6.19 16.95
CA TYR A 123 -7.35 5.16 16.17
C TYR A 123 -7.26 3.77 16.84
N GLY A 124 -6.07 3.41 17.33
CA GLY A 124 -5.82 2.12 17.95
C GLY A 124 -6.38 1.98 19.36
N THR A 125 -6.26 3.05 20.16
CA THR A 125 -6.45 2.99 21.63
C THR A 125 -7.57 3.88 22.15
N GLY A 126 -7.97 4.92 21.41
CA GLY A 126 -8.82 6.00 21.90
C GLY A 126 -8.16 6.92 22.93
N GLU A 127 -6.89 6.69 23.27
CA GLU A 127 -6.15 7.43 24.30
C GLU A 127 -4.80 7.90 23.74
N PRO A 128 -4.80 8.95 22.89
CA PRO A 128 -3.57 9.50 22.34
C PRO A 128 -2.68 10.03 23.47
N GLY A 129 -1.49 9.44 23.62
CA GLY A 129 -0.50 9.87 24.62
C GLY A 129 -0.19 8.84 25.72
N VAL A 130 -0.89 7.71 25.75
CA VAL A 130 -0.56 6.58 26.63
C VAL A 130 0.37 5.62 25.91
N ASP A 131 1.49 5.25 26.55
CA ASP A 131 2.32 4.16 26.05
C ASP A 131 1.62 2.82 26.29
N SER A 132 1.45 2.05 25.22
CA SER A 132 0.68 0.81 25.18
C SER A 132 1.37 -0.21 24.28
N ASP A 133 0.89 -1.45 24.32
CA ASP A 133 1.37 -2.46 23.36
C ASP A 133 1.00 -2.10 21.92
N TYR A 134 -0.04 -1.27 21.71
CA TYR A 134 -0.35 -0.73 20.40
C TYR A 134 0.68 0.30 19.93
N SER A 135 1.04 1.30 20.75
CA SER A 135 2.02 2.33 20.38
C SER A 135 3.36 1.72 19.99
N LYS A 136 3.82 0.72 20.75
CA LYS A 136 5.06 -0.02 20.45
C LYS A 136 5.01 -0.75 19.12
N ARG A 137 3.91 -1.44 18.82
CA ARG A 137 3.72 -2.15 17.54
C ARG A 137 3.65 -1.17 16.36
N PHE A 138 2.95 -0.04 16.55
CA PHE A 138 2.87 1.01 15.53
C PHE A 138 4.24 1.63 15.25
N ASP A 139 4.97 2.07 16.28
CA ASP A 139 6.27 2.69 16.12
C ASP A 139 7.29 1.72 15.49
N ALA A 140 7.25 0.43 15.89
CA ALA A 140 8.09 -0.61 15.28
C ALA A 140 7.76 -0.82 13.80
N ALA A 141 6.48 -0.91 13.44
CA ALA A 141 6.06 -1.08 12.05
C ALA A 141 6.44 0.15 11.19
N LEU A 142 6.28 1.36 11.73
CA LEU A 142 6.65 2.58 11.02
C LEU A 142 8.18 2.66 10.80
N ALA A 143 8.97 2.28 11.80
CA ALA A 143 10.43 2.20 11.66
C ALA A 143 10.84 1.18 10.58
N GLU A 144 10.20 0.01 10.55
CA GLU A 144 10.45 -1.01 9.52
C GLU A 144 10.10 -0.50 8.11
N ILE A 145 8.95 0.15 7.96
CA ILE A 145 8.50 0.76 6.69
C ILE A 145 9.50 1.81 6.20
N ASN A 146 10.01 2.66 7.09
CA ASN A 146 10.99 3.68 6.74
C ASN A 146 12.31 3.06 6.27
N GLU A 147 12.78 2.00 6.94
CA GLU A 147 13.99 1.29 6.53
C GLU A 147 13.80 0.58 5.18
N LEU A 148 12.66 -0.08 4.97
CA LEU A 148 12.32 -0.70 3.68
C LEU A 148 12.30 0.33 2.55
N SER A 149 11.66 1.47 2.78
CA SER A 149 11.58 2.57 1.80
C SER A 149 12.96 3.12 1.45
N HIS A 150 13.81 3.31 2.45
CA HIS A 150 15.18 3.78 2.26
C HIS A 150 16.05 2.77 1.49
N ARG A 151 15.91 1.47 1.78
CA ARG A 151 16.63 0.41 1.05
C ARG A 151 16.19 0.33 -0.41
N LEU A 152 14.90 0.49 -0.69
CA LEU A 152 14.37 0.51 -2.05
C LEU A 152 14.86 1.74 -2.83
N GLY A 153 14.85 2.92 -2.21
CA GLY A 153 15.39 4.15 -2.80
C GLY A 153 16.89 4.04 -3.13
N LYS A 154 17.69 3.45 -2.24
CA LYS A 154 19.12 3.18 -2.48
C LYS A 154 19.35 2.23 -3.66
N ARG A 155 18.55 1.16 -3.78
CA ARG A 155 18.66 0.22 -4.90
C ARG A 155 18.32 0.87 -6.23
N GLN A 156 17.30 1.72 -6.28
CA GLN A 156 16.98 2.48 -7.50
C GLN A 156 18.11 3.47 -7.86
N GLY A 157 18.66 4.20 -6.88
CA GLY A 157 19.79 5.11 -7.11
C GLY A 157 21.09 4.41 -7.54
N GLN A 158 21.32 3.16 -7.09
CA GLN A 158 22.47 2.35 -7.52
C GLN A 158 22.27 1.74 -8.91
N ALA A 159 21.07 1.28 -9.25
CA ALA A 159 20.75 0.81 -10.60
C ALA A 159 20.97 1.91 -11.65
N SER A 160 20.70 3.17 -11.31
CA SER A 160 21.01 4.32 -12.18
C SER A 160 22.50 4.66 -12.28
N LYS A 161 23.36 4.24 -11.33
CA LYS A 161 24.80 4.58 -11.32
C LYS A 161 25.69 3.61 -12.11
N VAL A 162 25.24 2.38 -12.37
CA VAL A 162 26.07 1.35 -13.03
C VAL A 162 26.10 1.48 -14.56
N VAL A 163 25.27 2.35 -15.16
CA VAL A 163 25.21 2.55 -16.63
C VAL A 163 26.12 3.71 -17.12
N ALA A 164 26.78 4.44 -16.22
CA ALA A 164 27.64 5.58 -16.58
C ALA A 164 29.15 5.23 -16.58
N ALA A 165 29.53 4.16 -17.27
CA ALA A 165 30.92 3.89 -17.65
C ALA A 165 30.99 3.78 -19.18
N GLY A 166 31.01 4.93 -19.85
CA GLY A 166 31.27 5.02 -21.28
C GLY A 166 32.73 4.65 -21.59
N PRO A 167 33.02 3.94 -22.68
CA PRO A 167 34.38 3.61 -23.06
C PRO A 167 35.14 4.84 -23.55
N ALA A 168 36.39 4.94 -23.12
CA ALA A 168 37.35 5.96 -23.52
C ALA A 168 37.57 5.97 -25.04
N SER A 169 37.57 7.16 -25.62
CA SER A 169 38.06 7.43 -26.98
C SER A 169 39.57 7.29 -27.05
N SER A 170 40.05 6.65 -28.13
CA SER A 170 41.37 6.89 -28.70
C SER A 170 41.22 6.99 -30.22
N SER A 171 41.67 8.11 -30.75
CA SER A 171 41.68 8.55 -32.14
C SER A 171 42.54 7.66 -33.06
N ASP A 172 42.27 7.67 -34.37
CA ASP A 172 43.21 8.16 -35.40
C ASP A 172 42.59 8.20 -36.83
N GLU A 173 43.27 8.96 -37.68
CA GLU A 173 42.91 9.77 -38.86
C GLU A 173 42.65 9.11 -40.25
N GLU A 174 41.99 9.93 -41.11
CA GLU A 174 42.06 10.11 -42.60
C GLU A 174 41.39 9.14 -43.64
N ALA A 175 40.78 9.74 -44.69
CA ALA A 175 39.83 9.20 -45.71
C ALA A 175 40.49 8.93 -47.11
N PRO A 176 39.81 8.81 -48.30
CA PRO A 176 38.44 8.44 -48.73
C PRO A 176 38.36 7.46 -49.98
N ASN A 177 37.27 6.69 -50.21
CA ASN A 177 36.70 6.42 -51.57
C ASN A 177 35.36 5.61 -51.58
N SER A 178 34.62 5.75 -52.69
CA SER A 178 33.20 5.43 -53.02
C SER A 178 32.72 3.94 -53.11
N PRO A 179 31.38 3.66 -53.26
CA PRO A 179 30.62 2.46 -52.78
C PRO A 179 30.33 1.40 -53.90
N PRO A 180 29.43 0.36 -53.79
CA PRO A 180 28.48 -0.06 -52.74
C PRO A 180 28.40 -1.59 -52.42
N ALA A 181 27.83 -1.97 -51.27
CA ALA A 181 27.13 -3.26 -51.08
C ALA A 181 26.23 -3.26 -49.83
N GLN A 182 25.01 -3.77 -50.00
CA GLN A 182 23.96 -3.89 -48.97
C GLN A 182 24.35 -4.87 -47.86
N GLN A 183 24.09 -4.50 -46.60
CA GLN A 183 23.81 -5.46 -45.53
C GLN A 183 22.76 -4.86 -44.57
N ALA A 184 21.72 -5.63 -44.33
CA ALA A 184 20.58 -5.29 -43.50
C ALA A 184 20.88 -5.48 -42.00
N ALA A 185 20.30 -4.56 -41.22
CA ALA A 185 19.77 -4.69 -39.85
C ALA A 185 20.66 -5.22 -38.71
N VAL A 186 20.81 -4.37 -37.67
CA VAL A 186 20.37 -4.70 -36.30
C VAL A 186 19.80 -3.41 -35.66
N PRO A 187 18.56 -3.38 -35.16
CA PRO A 187 18.01 -2.21 -34.50
C PRO A 187 18.59 -2.02 -33.10
N GLU A 188 18.77 -0.76 -32.74
CA GLU A 188 19.16 -0.30 -31.42
C GLU A 188 18.12 -0.74 -30.39
N ASN A 189 18.53 -1.56 -29.42
CA ASN A 189 17.67 -2.01 -28.32
C ASN A 189 17.40 -0.84 -27.36
N LYS A 190 16.49 0.05 -27.75
CA LYS A 190 15.86 1.04 -26.87
C LYS A 190 14.68 0.36 -26.19
N TRP A 191 14.81 0.07 -24.90
CA TRP A 191 13.67 -0.34 -24.08
C TRP A 191 12.72 0.85 -23.95
N ASP A 192 11.62 0.83 -24.71
CA ASP A 192 10.52 1.78 -24.60
C ASP A 192 9.43 1.17 -23.72
N VAL A 193 9.24 1.74 -22.52
CA VAL A 193 8.25 1.29 -21.53
C VAL A 193 6.82 1.68 -21.93
N PHE A 194 6.65 2.55 -22.94
CA PHE A 194 5.36 3.04 -23.40
C PHE A 194 4.94 2.50 -24.78
N ASN A 195 5.81 1.78 -25.50
CA ASN A 195 5.46 1.20 -26.80
C ASN A 195 4.72 -0.15 -26.65
N ASN A 196 3.61 -0.14 -25.92
CA ASN A 196 2.64 -1.23 -25.97
C ASN A 196 1.65 -0.91 -27.09
N GLN A 197 2.04 -1.15 -28.35
CA GLN A 197 1.08 -1.18 -29.46
C GLN A 197 0.13 -2.37 -29.23
N ARG A 198 -0.92 -2.14 -28.44
CA ARG A 198 -2.14 -2.95 -28.48
C ARG A 198 -2.78 -2.74 -29.84
N SER A 199 -2.48 -3.60 -30.80
CA SER A 199 -3.31 -3.77 -31.98
C SER A 199 -4.65 -4.35 -31.53
N GLN A 200 -5.61 -3.49 -31.21
CA GLN A 200 -7.00 -3.90 -31.03
C GLN A 200 -7.61 -4.12 -32.42
N SER A 201 -7.76 -5.38 -32.80
CA SER A 201 -8.56 -5.75 -33.96
C SER A 201 -10.03 -5.53 -33.64
N LEU A 202 -10.60 -4.43 -34.13
CA LEU A 202 -12.05 -4.19 -34.13
C LEU A 202 -12.70 -5.14 -35.14
N LEU A 203 -13.46 -6.13 -34.65
CA LEU A 203 -14.37 -6.93 -35.48
C LEU A 203 -15.66 -6.13 -35.68
N ILE A 204 -15.87 -5.62 -36.89
CA ILE A 204 -17.13 -5.00 -37.32
C ILE A 204 -17.96 -6.09 -37.98
N PHE A 205 -19.10 -6.44 -37.39
CA PHE A 205 -20.12 -7.24 -38.06
C PHE A 205 -21.09 -6.29 -38.75
N SER A 206 -21.11 -6.31 -40.09
CA SER A 206 -22.18 -5.68 -40.88
C SER A 206 -23.35 -6.64 -41.04
N ARG A 207 -24.55 -6.05 -41.09
CA ARG A 207 -25.87 -6.67 -41.05
C ARG A 207 -26.18 -7.61 -42.22
#